data_AF-A0A1H8ZWB4-F1
#
_entry.id   AF-A0A1H8ZWB4-F1
#
_cell.length_a   1.000
_cell.length_b   1.000
_cell.length_c   1.000
_cell.angle_alpha   90.00
_cell.angle_beta   90.00
_cell.angle_gamma   90.00
#
_symmetry.space_group_name_H-M   'P 1'
#
loop_
_entity.id
_entity.type
_entity.pdbx_description
1 polymer ?
#
loop_
_entity_poly.entity_id
_entity_poly.type
_entity_poly.pdbx_seq_one_letter_code
_entity_poly.pdbx_strand_id
1 'polypeptide(L)'
;MIGNITVNNDGSFVREFEMYGRKIREGIYSPITQNERHRQVIKELREKEKGILGKFFLNKNFDTQYIPIVVMANPKTILNARYTSRAIRDKIIRADQLVQFIKDMDASDDLFNWTLPEVENFAKYFLGKNISDRSDYVQKYREMVRNVELEKNSETKKTEFSAKELSEKSREKLCPKCGKPLKIRTATKGAYVGKQFYGCSSFPKCRYMENIDK
;
A
#
# COMPACT_ATOMS: atom_id res chain seq x y z
N MET A 1 -15.70 9.78 21.15
CA MET A 1 -14.65 10.58 20.49
C MET A 1 -14.80 12.02 20.94
N ILE A 2 -13.73 12.64 21.45
CA ILE A 2 -13.74 14.06 21.85
C ILE A 2 -13.21 14.88 20.68
N GLY A 3 -13.87 15.98 20.36
CA GLY A 3 -13.46 16.91 19.31
C GLY A 3 -14.51 17.17 18.25
N ASN A 4 -14.28 18.24 17.52
CA ASN A 4 -15.01 18.65 16.33
C ASN A 4 -14.41 17.95 15.11
N ILE A 5 -15.27 17.66 14.14
CA ILE A 5 -14.88 16.99 12.90
C ILE A 5 -15.10 17.95 11.75
N THR A 6 -14.06 18.15 10.95
CA THR A 6 -14.13 18.89 9.69
C THR A 6 -13.90 17.93 8.55
N VAL A 7 -14.74 18.02 7.52
CA VAL A 7 -14.60 17.27 6.28
C VAL A 7 -14.23 18.24 5.18
N ASN A 8 -13.01 18.10 4.67
CA ASN A 8 -12.48 18.96 3.63
C ASN A 8 -13.05 18.58 2.24
N ASN A 9 -12.73 19.38 1.23
CA ASN A 9 -13.24 19.22 -0.13
C ASN A 9 -12.70 17.96 -0.82
N ASP A 10 -11.49 17.55 -0.46
CA ASP A 10 -10.85 16.32 -0.91
C ASP A 10 -11.39 15.06 -0.20
N GLY A 11 -12.35 15.22 0.73
CA GLY A 11 -12.90 14.14 1.53
C GLY A 11 -12.05 13.72 2.72
N SER A 12 -10.99 14.47 3.05
CA SER A 12 -10.20 14.22 4.25
C SER A 12 -10.95 14.63 5.52
N PHE A 13 -10.85 13.79 6.54
CA PHE A 13 -11.45 14.03 7.85
C PHE A 13 -10.38 14.57 8.80
N VAL A 14 -10.69 15.69 9.45
CA VAL A 14 -9.82 16.34 10.41
C VAL A 14 -10.54 16.41 11.74
N ARG A 15 -9.87 15.99 12.80
CA ARG A 15 -10.35 16.14 14.17
C ARG A 15 -9.64 17.30 14.85
N GLU A 16 -10.41 18.15 15.52
CA GLU A 16 -9.90 19.23 16.36
C GLU A 16 -10.43 19.10 17.79
N PHE A 17 -9.54 19.14 18.77
CA PHE A 17 -9.90 19.01 20.19
C PHE A 17 -8.88 19.73 21.08
N GLU A 18 -9.27 20.03 22.31
CA GLU A 18 -8.38 20.63 23.30
C GLU A 18 -7.92 19.58 24.30
N MET A 19 -6.61 19.54 24.58
CA MET A 19 -6.01 18.68 25.58
C MET A 19 -4.94 19.47 26.35
N TYR A 20 -5.06 19.53 27.68
CA TYR A 20 -4.14 20.28 28.54
C TYR A 20 -3.94 21.76 28.13
N GLY A 21 -5.02 22.44 27.74
CA GLY A 21 -4.97 23.85 27.30
C GLY A 21 -4.39 24.05 25.89
N ARG A 22 -4.04 22.98 25.17
CA ARG A 22 -3.51 23.05 23.80
C ARG A 22 -4.55 22.55 22.81
N LYS A 23 -4.77 23.32 21.75
CA LYS A 23 -5.57 22.87 20.60
C LYS A 23 -4.76 21.90 19.76
N ILE A 24 -5.26 20.70 19.60
CA ILE A 24 -4.70 19.63 18.78
C ILE A 24 -5.58 19.50 17.54
N ARG A 25 -4.93 19.46 16.37
CA ARG A 25 -5.58 19.25 15.08
C ARG A 25 -4.85 18.13 14.35
N GLU A 26 -5.59 17.09 14.00
CA GLU A 26 -5.02 15.89 13.36
C GLU A 26 -5.94 15.39 12.24
N GLY A 27 -5.34 14.74 11.24
CA GLY A 27 -6.10 13.96 10.26
C GLY A 27 -6.53 12.63 10.85
N ILE A 28 -7.73 12.18 10.52
CA ILE A 28 -8.23 10.84 10.86
C ILE A 28 -8.51 10.05 9.59
N TYR A 29 -8.42 8.72 9.70
CA TYR A 29 -8.78 7.83 8.61
C TYR A 29 -10.26 8.04 8.23
N SER A 30 -10.54 8.18 6.93
CA SER A 30 -11.88 8.50 6.42
C SER A 30 -12.87 7.38 6.78
N PRO A 31 -13.89 7.65 7.63
CA PRO A 31 -14.92 6.67 7.96
C PRO A 31 -15.75 6.27 6.73
N ILE A 32 -15.86 7.15 5.74
CA ILE A 32 -16.53 6.86 4.47
C ILE A 32 -15.73 5.84 3.67
N THR A 33 -14.42 6.06 3.52
CA THR A 33 -13.56 5.09 2.83
C THR A 33 -13.53 3.76 3.57
N GLN A 34 -13.55 3.78 4.90
CA GLN A 34 -13.68 2.58 5.71
C GLN A 34 -14.96 1.80 5.38
N ASN A 35 -16.11 2.48 5.38
CA ASN A 35 -17.40 1.88 5.07
C ASN A 35 -17.47 1.35 3.64
N GLU A 36 -16.91 2.07 2.66
CA GLU A 36 -16.89 1.62 1.27
C GLU A 36 -16.05 0.34 1.11
N ARG A 37 -14.95 0.21 1.85
CA ARG A 37 -14.15 -1.03 1.87
C ARG A 37 -14.92 -2.20 2.48
N HIS A 38 -15.62 -1.99 3.60
CA HIS A 38 -16.47 -3.04 4.17
C HIS A 38 -17.57 -3.46 3.21
N ARG A 39 -18.19 -2.49 2.53
CA ARG A 39 -19.21 -2.70 1.51
C ARG A 39 -18.65 -3.50 0.32
N GLN A 40 -17.44 -3.21 -0.13
CA GLN A 40 -16.77 -4.00 -1.17
C GLN A 40 -16.55 -5.46 -0.73
N VAL A 41 -16.13 -5.69 0.52
CA VAL A 41 -15.99 -7.06 1.05
C VAL A 41 -17.34 -7.80 1.02
N ILE A 42 -18.43 -7.15 1.41
CA ILE A 42 -19.78 -7.73 1.34
C ILE A 42 -20.15 -8.06 -0.11
N LYS A 43 -19.83 -7.17 -1.05
CA LYS A 43 -20.06 -7.39 -2.49
C LYS A 43 -19.37 -8.66 -2.97
N GLU A 44 -18.07 -8.77 -2.71
CA GLU A 44 -17.25 -9.91 -3.13
C GLU A 44 -17.71 -11.22 -2.49
N LEU A 45 -18.09 -11.19 -1.21
CA LEU A 45 -18.63 -12.36 -0.52
C LEU A 45 -19.91 -12.86 -1.18
N ARG A 46 -20.85 -11.96 -1.49
CA ARG A 46 -22.12 -12.32 -2.13
C ARG A 46 -21.97 -12.71 -3.59
N GLU A 47 -21.01 -12.13 -4.31
CA GLU A 47 -20.74 -12.52 -5.70
C GLU A 47 -20.19 -13.94 -5.80
N LYS A 48 -19.32 -14.36 -4.86
CA LYS A 48 -18.69 -15.70 -4.90
C LYS A 48 -19.67 -16.86 -4.87
N GLU A 49 -20.83 -16.67 -4.25
CA GLU A 49 -21.85 -17.73 -4.08
C GLU A 49 -22.92 -17.69 -5.17
N LYS A 50 -22.88 -16.68 -6.05
CA LYS A 50 -23.87 -16.51 -7.12
C LYS A 50 -23.29 -16.93 -8.47
N GLY A 51 -24.13 -17.61 -9.25
CA GLY A 51 -23.88 -17.82 -10.68
C GLY A 51 -23.90 -16.50 -11.46
N ILE A 52 -23.61 -16.57 -12.76
CA ILE A 52 -23.47 -15.41 -13.66
C ILE A 52 -24.69 -14.47 -13.60
N LEU A 53 -25.90 -15.02 -13.75
CA LEU A 53 -27.14 -14.25 -13.65
C LEU A 53 -27.31 -13.62 -12.26
N GLY A 54 -27.03 -14.38 -11.21
CA GLY A 54 -27.13 -13.89 -9.83
C GLY A 54 -26.16 -12.73 -9.54
N LYS A 55 -24.95 -12.74 -10.10
CA LYS A 55 -23.98 -11.63 -10.02
C LYS A 55 -24.50 -10.39 -10.73
N PHE A 56 -25.08 -10.54 -11.92
CA PHE A 56 -25.67 -9.42 -12.64
C PHE A 56 -26.79 -8.74 -11.83
N PHE A 57 -27.74 -9.52 -11.30
CA PHE A 57 -28.81 -8.98 -10.45
C PHE A 57 -28.29 -8.35 -9.16
N LEU A 58 -27.31 -8.99 -8.51
CA LEU A 58 -26.66 -8.43 -7.32
C LEU A 58 -26.07 -7.05 -7.64
N ASN A 59 -25.28 -6.95 -8.71
CA ASN A 59 -24.58 -5.72 -9.09
C ASN A 59 -25.53 -4.60 -9.48
N LYS A 60 -26.63 -4.91 -10.17
CA LYS A 60 -27.65 -3.92 -10.54
C LYS A 60 -28.30 -3.26 -9.32
N ASN A 61 -28.52 -4.04 -8.26
CA ASN A 61 -29.26 -3.59 -7.06
C ASN A 61 -28.34 -3.35 -5.84
N PHE A 62 -27.02 -3.47 -6.00
CA PHE A 62 -26.10 -3.44 -4.85
C PHE A 62 -26.06 -2.08 -4.16
N ASP A 63 -26.14 -1.00 -4.94
CA ASP A 63 -26.12 0.37 -4.44
C ASP A 63 -27.42 0.75 -3.69
N THR A 64 -28.56 0.17 -4.08
CA THR A 64 -29.86 0.39 -3.41
C THR A 64 -30.06 -0.52 -2.19
N GLN A 65 -29.44 -1.71 -2.17
CA GLN A 65 -29.50 -2.63 -1.03
C GLN A 65 -28.48 -2.31 0.07
N TYR A 66 -27.33 -1.73 -0.27
CA TYR A 66 -26.24 -1.44 0.67
C TYR A 66 -25.86 0.02 0.62
N ILE A 67 -26.57 0.83 1.40
CA ILE A 67 -26.38 2.28 1.47
C ILE A 67 -25.36 2.59 2.58
N PRO A 68 -24.14 3.05 2.24
CA PRO A 68 -23.13 3.36 3.24
C PRO A 68 -23.38 4.74 3.85
N ILE A 69 -23.57 4.79 5.16
CA ILE A 69 -23.68 6.04 5.93
C ILE A 69 -22.70 6.05 7.10
N VAL A 70 -22.33 7.25 7.55
CA VAL A 70 -21.52 7.51 8.72
C VAL A 70 -22.36 8.30 9.71
N VAL A 71 -22.61 7.72 10.89
CA VAL A 71 -23.39 8.37 11.94
C VAL A 71 -22.45 8.93 13.00
N MET A 72 -22.49 10.25 13.19
CA MET A 72 -21.79 10.92 14.30
C MET A 72 -22.57 10.70 15.60
N ALA A 73 -22.10 9.75 16.41
CA ALA A 73 -22.78 9.34 17.64
C ALA A 73 -22.68 10.35 18.80
N ASN A 74 -21.65 11.19 18.82
CA ASN A 74 -21.45 12.16 19.90
C ASN A 74 -22.22 13.46 19.59
N PRO A 75 -23.26 13.83 20.36
CA PRO A 75 -24.02 15.05 20.12
C PRO A 75 -23.21 16.34 20.37
N LYS A 76 -22.11 16.26 21.12
CA LYS A 76 -21.23 17.41 21.40
C LYS A 76 -20.24 17.69 20.26
N THR A 77 -20.13 16.80 19.28
CA THR A 77 -19.22 16.98 18.15
C THR A 77 -19.82 17.96 17.16
N ILE A 78 -19.14 19.08 16.92
CA ILE A 78 -19.48 19.98 15.81
C ILE A 78 -18.95 19.35 14.52
N LEU A 79 -19.84 19.16 13.55
CA LEU A 79 -19.52 18.66 12.22
C LEU A 79 -19.47 19.80 11.21
N ASN A 80 -18.28 20.08 10.67
CA ASN A 80 -18.06 21.05 9.61
C ASN A 80 -17.89 20.34 8.27
N ALA A 81 -19.00 20.14 7.55
CA ALA A 81 -19.02 19.50 6.22
C ALA A 81 -19.55 20.44 5.11
N ARG A 82 -19.55 21.77 5.33
CA ARG A 82 -20.16 22.74 4.41
C ARG A 82 -19.48 22.76 3.04
N TYR A 83 -18.16 22.60 3.02
CA TYR A 83 -17.34 22.75 1.80
C TYR A 83 -17.11 21.44 1.05
N THR A 84 -17.41 20.30 1.68
CA THR A 84 -17.25 18.99 1.03
C THR A 84 -18.30 18.75 -0.06
N SER A 85 -18.02 17.81 -0.95
CA SER A 85 -18.94 17.48 -2.04
C SER A 85 -20.26 16.92 -1.52
N ARG A 86 -21.36 17.15 -2.26
CA ARG A 86 -22.69 16.64 -1.90
C ARG A 86 -22.68 15.12 -1.71
N ALA A 87 -21.99 14.39 -2.58
CA ALA A 87 -21.87 12.93 -2.51
C ALA A 87 -21.22 12.41 -1.21
N ILE A 88 -20.35 13.21 -0.58
CA ILE A 88 -19.71 12.90 0.70
C ILE A 88 -20.61 13.36 1.84
N ARG A 89 -21.14 14.58 1.74
CA ARG A 89 -21.97 15.20 2.77
C ARG A 89 -23.23 14.40 3.06
N ASP A 90 -23.91 13.93 2.02
CA ASP A 90 -25.17 13.21 2.13
C ASP A 90 -24.97 11.80 2.77
N LYS A 91 -23.72 11.32 2.87
CA LYS A 91 -23.36 10.08 3.58
C LYS A 91 -23.06 10.29 5.06
N ILE A 92 -22.99 11.53 5.56
CA ILE A 92 -22.63 11.82 6.96
C ILE A 92 -23.84 12.46 7.63
N ILE A 93 -24.32 11.80 8.68
CA ILE A 93 -25.46 12.30 9.46
C ILE A 93 -25.11 12.35 10.94
N ARG A 94 -25.78 13.22 11.68
CA ARG A 94 -25.75 13.18 13.14
C ARG A 94 -26.71 12.13 13.68
N ALA A 95 -26.46 11.65 14.89
CA ALA A 95 -27.31 10.62 15.51
C ALA A 95 -28.80 11.00 15.61
N ASP A 96 -29.11 12.28 15.85
CA ASP A 96 -30.48 12.81 15.90
C ASP A 96 -31.21 12.73 14.54
N GLN A 97 -30.46 12.69 13.44
CA GLN A 97 -31.01 12.62 12.08
C GLN A 97 -31.22 11.19 11.59
N LEU A 98 -30.70 10.17 12.29
CA LEU A 98 -30.72 8.78 11.84
C LEU A 98 -32.15 8.26 11.61
N VAL A 99 -33.07 8.54 12.53
CA VAL A 99 -34.46 8.08 12.40
C VAL A 99 -35.14 8.71 11.19
N GLN A 100 -34.92 10.01 10.96
CA GLN A 100 -35.49 10.69 9.81
C GLN A 100 -34.88 10.17 8.50
N PHE A 101 -33.56 9.97 8.48
CA PHE A 101 -32.87 9.37 7.35
C PHE A 101 -33.45 8.00 6.97
N ILE A 102 -33.70 7.12 7.94
CA ILE A 102 -34.32 5.80 7.69
C ILE A 102 -35.72 5.97 7.10
N LYS A 103 -36.55 6.86 7.68
CA LYS A 103 -37.91 7.12 7.16
C LYS A 103 -37.90 7.68 5.73
N ASP A 104 -36.98 8.59 5.44
CA ASP A 104 -36.84 9.19 4.10
C ASP A 104 -36.40 8.13 3.08
N MET A 105 -35.54 7.21 3.50
CA MET A 105 -35.11 6.06 2.69
C MET A 105 -36.28 5.10 2.45
N ASP A 106 -37.01 4.71 3.50
CA ASP A 106 -38.18 3.82 3.39
C ASP A 106 -39.31 4.41 2.53
N ALA A 107 -39.43 5.75 2.49
CA ALA A 107 -40.39 6.45 1.65
C ALA A 107 -39.95 6.56 0.18
N SER A 108 -38.70 6.24 -0.14
CA SER A 108 -38.21 6.26 -1.53
C SER A 108 -38.56 4.97 -2.25
N ASP A 109 -39.17 5.09 -3.44
CA ASP A 109 -39.57 3.94 -4.29
C ASP A 109 -38.36 3.14 -4.84
N ASP A 110 -37.15 3.67 -4.67
CA ASP A 110 -35.90 3.08 -5.17
C ASP A 110 -35.34 1.96 -4.27
N LEU A 111 -35.89 1.79 -3.06
CA LEU A 111 -35.45 0.73 -2.17
C LEU A 111 -36.05 -0.63 -2.56
N PHE A 112 -35.25 -1.67 -2.33
CA PHE A 112 -35.74 -3.03 -2.44
C PHE A 112 -36.70 -3.28 -1.27
N ASN A 113 -37.92 -3.72 -1.55
CA ASN A 113 -38.90 -4.11 -0.53
C ASN A 113 -38.66 -5.55 -0.10
N TRP A 114 -38.16 -5.75 1.12
CA TRP A 114 -37.88 -7.07 1.67
C TRP A 114 -39.06 -7.56 2.49
N THR A 115 -39.43 -8.82 2.27
CA THR A 115 -40.33 -9.55 3.15
C THR A 115 -39.60 -10.00 4.43
N LEU A 116 -40.34 -10.23 5.52
CA LEU A 116 -39.75 -10.74 6.78
C LEU A 116 -38.91 -12.01 6.59
N PRO A 117 -39.34 -13.03 5.81
CA PRO A 117 -38.51 -14.21 5.54
C PRO A 117 -37.21 -13.89 4.80
N GLU A 118 -37.22 -12.91 3.88
CA GLU A 118 -36.02 -12.50 3.16
C GLU A 118 -35.02 -11.79 4.10
N VAL A 119 -35.52 -10.93 5.00
CA VAL A 119 -34.72 -10.30 6.06
C VAL A 119 -34.11 -11.36 6.98
N GLU A 120 -34.90 -12.36 7.38
CA GLU A 120 -34.42 -13.45 8.24
C GLU A 120 -33.34 -14.29 7.53
N ASN A 121 -33.56 -14.67 6.27
CA ASN A 121 -32.59 -15.42 5.47
C ASN A 121 -31.27 -14.67 5.32
N PHE A 122 -31.34 -13.36 5.14
CA PHE A 122 -30.17 -12.51 5.09
C PHE A 122 -29.43 -12.40 6.42
N ALA A 123 -30.14 -12.29 7.53
CA ALA A 123 -29.54 -12.31 8.85
C ALA A 123 -28.83 -13.65 9.10
N LYS A 124 -29.49 -14.77 8.77
CA LYS A 124 -28.91 -16.13 8.84
C LYS A 124 -27.68 -16.28 7.95
N TYR A 125 -27.70 -15.70 6.75
CA TYR A 125 -26.56 -15.70 5.85
C TYR A 125 -25.30 -15.12 6.50
N PHE A 126 -25.39 -13.90 7.05
CA PHE A 126 -24.24 -13.27 7.72
C PHE A 126 -23.85 -13.98 9.01
N LEU A 127 -24.83 -14.49 9.76
CA LEU A 127 -24.55 -15.31 10.94
C LEU A 127 -23.72 -16.54 10.57
N GLY A 128 -24.03 -17.21 9.45
CA GLY A 128 -23.27 -18.34 8.94
C GLY A 128 -21.86 -17.99 8.42
N LYS A 129 -21.57 -16.70 8.17
CA LYS A 129 -20.22 -16.22 7.84
C LYS A 129 -19.37 -15.88 9.06
N ASN A 130 -19.97 -15.89 10.25
CA ASN A 130 -19.21 -15.68 11.48
C ASN A 130 -18.36 -16.92 11.78
N ILE A 131 -17.04 -16.77 11.67
CA ILE A 131 -16.09 -17.82 12.06
C ILE A 131 -15.77 -17.58 13.54
N SER A 132 -16.13 -18.53 14.40
CA SER A 132 -15.88 -18.46 15.86
C SER A 132 -14.38 -18.53 16.18
N ASP A 133 -13.61 -19.19 15.33
CA ASP A 133 -12.17 -19.25 15.42
C ASP A 133 -11.58 -17.98 14.81
N ARG A 134 -11.31 -16.98 15.65
CA ARG A 134 -10.61 -15.77 15.20
C ARG A 134 -9.21 -16.21 14.77
N SER A 135 -9.01 -16.35 13.46
CA SER A 135 -7.68 -16.49 12.86
C SER A 135 -6.75 -15.49 13.54
N ASP A 136 -5.62 -15.94 14.06
CA ASP A 136 -4.66 -15.04 14.71
C ASP A 136 -4.17 -14.01 13.69
N TYR A 137 -4.87 -12.87 13.63
CA TYR A 137 -4.54 -11.78 12.73
C TYR A 137 -3.13 -11.28 13.02
N VAL A 138 -2.65 -11.42 14.27
CA VAL A 138 -1.27 -11.10 14.64
C VAL A 138 -0.30 -12.00 13.88
N GLN A 139 -0.58 -13.29 13.76
CA GLN A 139 0.25 -14.20 12.96
C GLN A 139 0.23 -13.83 11.48
N LYS A 140 -0.95 -13.57 10.89
CA LYS A 140 -1.08 -13.16 9.48
C LYS A 140 -0.30 -11.88 9.18
N TYR A 141 -0.44 -10.85 10.02
CA TYR A 141 0.28 -9.59 9.83
C TYR A 141 1.78 -9.75 10.10
N ARG A 142 2.18 -10.59 11.06
CA ARG A 142 3.59 -10.93 11.31
C ARG A 142 4.24 -11.58 10.09
N GLU A 143 3.53 -12.48 9.41
CA GLU A 143 4.01 -13.10 8.16
C GLU A 143 4.10 -12.08 7.02
N MET A 144 3.11 -11.19 6.86
CA MET A 144 3.17 -10.12 5.87
C MET A 144 4.35 -9.16 6.10
N VAL A 145 4.59 -8.74 7.35
CA VAL A 145 5.73 -7.89 7.71
C VAL A 145 7.05 -8.61 7.40
N ARG A 146 7.17 -9.89 7.80
CA ARG A 146 8.35 -10.71 7.49
C ARG A 146 8.60 -10.79 5.98
N ASN A 147 7.56 -11.00 5.18
CA ASN A 147 7.71 -11.10 3.72
C ASN A 147 8.20 -9.78 3.11
N VAL A 148 7.65 -8.64 3.54
CA VAL A 148 8.12 -7.31 3.11
C VAL A 148 9.57 -7.05 3.51
N GLU A 149 9.98 -7.46 4.71
CA GLU A 149 11.38 -7.35 5.16
C GLU A 149 12.31 -8.23 4.33
N LEU A 150 11.89 -9.45 3.99
CA LEU A 150 12.65 -10.37 3.15
C LEU A 150 12.82 -9.82 1.72
N GLU A 151 11.76 -9.27 1.13
CA GLU A 151 11.80 -8.62 -0.18
C GLU A 151 12.79 -7.45 -0.19
N LYS A 152 12.69 -6.54 0.78
CA LYS A 152 13.62 -5.41 0.92
C LYS A 152 15.07 -5.87 1.07
N ASN A 153 15.33 -6.85 1.94
CA ASN A 153 16.68 -7.39 2.15
C ASN A 153 17.25 -8.08 0.89
N SER A 154 16.39 -8.69 0.07
CA SER A 154 16.82 -9.30 -1.20
C SER A 154 17.25 -8.26 -2.23
N GLU A 155 16.62 -7.09 -2.23
CA GLU A 155 16.99 -5.96 -3.08
C GLU A 155 18.30 -5.31 -2.59
N THR A 156 18.46 -5.12 -1.27
CA THR A 156 19.67 -4.53 -0.70
C THR A 156 20.91 -5.40 -0.94
N LYS A 157 20.78 -6.73 -0.79
CA LYS A 157 21.86 -7.69 -1.06
C LYS A 157 22.28 -7.73 -2.54
N LYS A 158 21.34 -7.55 -3.48
CA LYS A 158 21.66 -7.46 -4.92
C LYS A 158 22.46 -6.20 -5.25
N THR A 159 22.12 -5.06 -4.64
CA THR A 159 22.87 -3.81 -4.81
C THR A 159 24.25 -3.85 -4.17
N GLU A 160 24.41 -4.49 -3.01
CA GLU A 160 25.71 -4.63 -2.34
C GLU A 160 26.66 -5.58 -3.08
N PHE A 161 26.14 -6.69 -3.62
CA PHE A 161 26.93 -7.64 -4.41
C PHE A 161 27.45 -6.99 -5.71
N SER A 162 26.60 -6.19 -6.39
CA SER A 162 27.00 -5.46 -7.59
C SER A 162 28.04 -4.36 -7.30
N ALA A 163 27.91 -3.63 -6.18
CA ALA A 163 28.88 -2.58 -5.81
C ALA A 163 30.26 -3.14 -5.43
N LYS A 164 30.32 -4.33 -4.82
CA LYS A 164 31.60 -4.98 -4.44
C LYS A 164 32.39 -5.44 -5.66
N GLU A 165 31.73 -6.05 -6.65
CA GLU A 165 32.36 -6.46 -7.93
C GLU A 165 32.91 -5.26 -8.73
N LEU A 166 32.23 -4.10 -8.70
CA LEU A 166 32.75 -2.89 -9.35
C LEU A 166 33.99 -2.32 -8.65
N SER A 167 34.09 -2.42 -7.32
CA SER A 167 35.21 -1.88 -6.54
C SER A 167 36.51 -2.70 -6.66
N GLU A 168 36.39 -4.00 -6.95
CA GLU A 168 37.55 -4.87 -7.19
C GLU A 168 38.12 -4.70 -8.60
N LYS A 169 37.26 -4.37 -9.58
CA LYS A 169 37.67 -4.09 -10.97
C LYS A 169 38.38 -2.75 -11.14
N SER A 170 38.20 -1.79 -10.23
CA SER A 170 38.83 -0.46 -10.29
C SER A 170 40.27 -0.42 -9.77
N ARG A 171 40.86 -1.55 -9.34
CA ARG A 171 42.27 -1.64 -8.91
C ARG A 171 43.24 -1.98 -10.04
N GLU A 172 42.77 -2.12 -11.27
CA GLU A 172 43.63 -2.38 -12.43
C GLU A 172 44.43 -1.12 -12.83
N LYS A 173 45.77 -1.17 -12.73
CA LYS A 173 46.66 -0.09 -13.17
C LYS A 173 46.49 0.14 -14.68
N LEU A 174 46.19 1.38 -15.10
CA LEU A 174 45.95 1.71 -16.51
C LEU A 174 47.23 2.13 -17.24
N CYS A 175 47.32 1.82 -18.54
CA CYS A 175 48.43 2.20 -19.39
C CYS A 175 48.39 3.69 -19.72
N PRO A 176 49.43 4.49 -19.42
CA PRO A 176 49.44 5.93 -19.68
C PRO A 176 49.46 6.27 -21.18
N LYS A 177 49.80 5.33 -22.06
CA LYS A 177 49.81 5.56 -23.52
C LYS A 177 48.46 5.37 -24.20
N CYS A 178 47.56 4.55 -23.65
CA CYS A 178 46.30 4.22 -24.34
C CYS A 178 45.10 3.98 -23.43
N GLY A 179 45.25 4.16 -22.12
CA GLY A 179 44.17 4.03 -21.14
C GLY A 179 43.71 2.60 -20.83
N LYS A 180 44.24 1.59 -21.52
CA LYS A 180 43.86 0.17 -21.31
C LYS A 180 44.64 -0.47 -20.14
N PRO A 181 44.11 -1.51 -19.48
CA PRO A 181 44.74 -2.07 -18.28
C PRO A 181 46.12 -2.66 -18.57
N LEU A 182 47.04 -2.47 -17.63
CA LEU A 182 48.34 -3.12 -17.56
C LEU A 182 48.17 -4.51 -16.96
N LYS A 183 48.89 -5.50 -17.51
CA LYS A 183 48.92 -6.87 -17.00
C LYS A 183 50.36 -7.24 -16.68
N ILE A 184 50.57 -8.01 -15.62
CA ILE A 184 51.89 -8.55 -15.28
C ILE A 184 52.26 -9.61 -16.33
N ARG A 185 53.47 -9.51 -16.90
CA ARG A 185 54.03 -10.44 -17.87
C ARG A 185 55.46 -10.80 -17.48
N THR A 186 55.89 -12.00 -17.82
CA THR A 186 57.25 -12.48 -17.57
C THR A 186 58.07 -12.40 -18.85
N ALA A 187 59.28 -11.85 -18.77
CA ALA A 187 60.20 -11.80 -19.90
C ALA A 187 60.69 -13.21 -20.27
N THR A 188 60.58 -13.59 -21.54
CA THR A 188 60.91 -14.93 -22.05
C THR A 188 62.18 -14.97 -22.90
N LYS A 189 62.77 -13.81 -23.24
CA LYS A 189 63.98 -13.70 -24.09
C LYS A 189 64.91 -12.58 -23.60
N GLY A 190 66.22 -12.75 -23.76
CA GLY A 190 67.26 -11.75 -23.45
C GLY A 190 67.84 -11.82 -22.04
N ALA A 191 68.59 -10.80 -21.62
CA ALA A 191 69.29 -10.75 -20.33
C ALA A 191 68.36 -10.68 -19.08
N TYR A 192 67.06 -10.47 -19.29
CA TYR A 192 66.07 -10.28 -18.22
C TYR A 192 65.05 -11.43 -18.14
N VAL A 193 65.36 -12.60 -18.72
CA VAL A 193 64.49 -13.79 -18.70
C VAL A 193 64.09 -14.14 -17.27
N GLY A 194 62.80 -14.38 -17.04
CA GLY A 194 62.23 -14.71 -15.72
C GLY A 194 61.79 -13.50 -14.90
N LYS A 195 62.18 -12.27 -15.23
CA LYS A 195 61.69 -11.07 -14.53
C LYS A 195 60.28 -10.68 -14.97
N GLN A 196 59.47 -10.19 -14.02
CA GLN A 196 58.11 -9.73 -14.27
C GLN A 196 58.06 -8.21 -14.52
N PHE A 197 57.19 -7.78 -15.42
CA PHE A 197 56.94 -6.38 -15.73
C PHE A 197 55.47 -6.14 -16.06
N TYR A 198 54.98 -4.91 -15.88
CA TYR A 198 53.68 -4.49 -16.38
C TYR A 198 53.75 -4.25 -17.89
N GLY A 199 52.98 -5.00 -18.66
CA GLY A 199 52.79 -4.79 -20.09
C GLY A 199 51.36 -4.39 -20.43
N CYS A 200 51.19 -3.48 -21.38
CA CYS A 200 49.84 -3.09 -21.82
C CYS A 200 49.07 -4.29 -22.40
N SER A 201 47.81 -4.45 -21.98
CA SER A 201 46.90 -5.49 -22.48
C SER A 201 46.67 -5.43 -23.99
N SER A 202 46.90 -4.28 -24.64
CA SER A 202 46.77 -4.09 -26.09
C SER A 202 48.04 -4.28 -26.91
N PHE A 203 49.06 -4.93 -26.37
CA PHE A 203 50.16 -5.44 -27.20
C PHE A 203 49.60 -6.37 -28.30
N PRO A 204 50.03 -6.28 -29.58
CA PRO A 204 51.17 -5.51 -30.08
C PRO A 204 50.89 -4.05 -30.46
N LYS A 205 49.61 -3.61 -30.43
CA LYS A 205 49.18 -2.25 -30.82
C LYS A 205 49.69 -1.17 -29.86
N CYS A 206 49.85 -1.49 -28.58
CA CYS A 206 50.51 -0.63 -27.60
C CYS A 206 51.65 -1.42 -26.93
N ARG A 207 52.88 -0.94 -27.08
CA ARG A 207 54.10 -1.58 -26.55
C ARG A 207 54.61 -0.94 -25.26
N TYR A 208 53.73 -0.27 -24.50
CA TYR A 208 54.12 0.28 -23.19
C TYR A 208 54.47 -0.85 -22.22
N MET A 209 55.58 -0.66 -21.50
CA MET A 209 56.04 -1.54 -20.44
C MET A 209 56.60 -0.73 -19.27
N GLU A 210 56.45 -1.24 -18.06
CA GLU A 210 56.95 -0.65 -16.82
C GLU A 210 57.43 -1.78 -15.90
N ASN A 211 58.60 -1.66 -15.30
CA ASN A 211 59.12 -2.68 -14.39
C ASN A 211 58.33 -2.66 -13.07
N ILE A 212 58.15 -3.84 -12.48
CA ILE A 212 57.44 -3.99 -11.20
C ILE A 212 58.33 -3.57 -10.03
N ASP A 213 59.65 -3.73 -10.18
CA ASP A 213 60.65 -3.39 -9.16
C ASP A 213 61.27 -2.02 -9.46
N LYS A 214 60.93 -1.02 -8.64
CA LYS A 214 61.72 0.20 -8.41
C LYS A 214 62.25 0.16 -6.99
#